data_AF-A0A811KSE9-F1
#
_entry.id   AF-A0A811KSE9-F1
#
_cell.length_a   1.000
_cell.length_b   1.000
_cell.length_c   1.000
_cell.angle_alpha   90.00
_cell.angle_beta   90.00
_cell.angle_gamma   90.00
#
_symmetry.space_group_name_H-M   'P 1'
#
loop_
_entity.id
_entity.type
_entity.pdbx_description
1 polymer ?
#
loop_
_entity_poly.entity_id
_entity_poly.type
_entity_poly.pdbx_seq_one_letter_code
_entity_poly.pdbx_strand_id
1 'polypeptide(L)'
;MLHPLSELFEYVVEQGYCEEFHIKLIVLNYVFFFVDHVAVVFLHFKFFIFAFERWYAINKKGKAPEDGVFAIKLLGGLAMFISLEVLFKTILFWMFDTADSVHVRLKKGLTVTGSAEFEGVCYFIFGFSLVVGVLLYKYTNGYIRKLRLKSESLAESFELSQSNRIANVLKPMIILYLAFGIACGPTLVLCFFMTFCENTSYLKNLYLAGVRVNYFNLSIYTLLSLVVALYKFGLITKRVIPSMPMMKMRDEQDNHFDYLTSSWEARRAKF
;
A
#
# COMPACT_ATOMS: atom_id res chain seq x y z
N MET A 1 6.63 1.84 -22.26
CA MET A 1 5.19 1.57 -22.21
C MET A 1 4.77 1.80 -20.77
N LEU A 2 4.28 3.00 -20.50
CA LEU A 2 3.93 3.57 -19.20
C LEU A 2 2.44 3.87 -19.30
N HIS A 3 1.62 3.21 -18.46
CA HIS A 3 0.16 3.30 -18.31
C HIS A 3 -0.66 3.47 -19.62
N PRO A 4 -1.62 2.57 -19.94
CA PRO A 4 -2.35 2.61 -21.23
C PRO A 4 -3.07 3.95 -21.51
N LEU A 5 -3.39 4.73 -20.48
CA LEU A 5 -3.97 6.08 -20.65
C LEU A 5 -2.94 7.14 -21.06
N SER A 6 -1.73 7.17 -20.49
CA SER A 6 -0.69 8.12 -20.89
C SER A 6 -0.13 7.84 -22.27
N GLU A 7 -0.08 6.57 -22.70
CA GLU A 7 0.29 6.22 -24.08
C GLU A 7 -0.76 6.57 -25.10
N LEU A 8 -2.03 6.27 -24.80
CA LEU A 8 -3.14 6.62 -25.68
C LEU A 8 -3.21 8.15 -25.81
N PHE A 9 -2.86 8.87 -24.74
CA PHE A 9 -2.71 10.32 -24.78
C PHE A 9 -1.48 10.78 -25.56
N GLU A 10 -0.29 10.18 -25.37
CA GLU A 10 0.91 10.47 -26.17
C GLU A 10 0.66 10.23 -27.67
N TYR A 11 -0.05 9.17 -28.03
CA TYR A 11 -0.44 8.87 -29.41
C TYR A 11 -1.43 9.91 -29.97
N VAL A 12 -2.41 10.33 -29.18
CA VAL A 12 -3.35 11.41 -29.56
C VAL A 12 -2.63 12.76 -29.68
N VAL A 13 -1.63 13.01 -28.83
CA VAL A 13 -0.78 14.21 -28.92
C VAL A 13 0.08 14.14 -30.19
N GLU A 14 0.70 13.02 -30.52
CA GLU A 14 1.53 12.87 -31.72
C GLU A 14 0.73 12.97 -33.03
N GLN A 15 -0.57 12.63 -33.01
CA GLN A 15 -1.42 12.65 -34.21
C GLN A 15 -1.94 14.03 -34.65
N GLY A 16 -1.55 15.13 -34.00
CA GLY A 16 -1.58 16.43 -34.68
C GLY A 16 -2.96 17.08 -34.86
N TYR A 17 -3.54 17.62 -33.79
CA TYR A 17 -4.66 18.56 -33.90
C TYR A 17 -4.27 19.88 -33.21
N CYS A 18 -4.09 20.96 -34.00
CA CYS A 18 -3.86 22.37 -33.62
C CYS A 18 -2.78 22.67 -32.54
N GLU A 19 -1.86 23.59 -32.83
CA GLU A 19 -0.75 23.98 -31.93
C GLU A 19 -1.19 24.41 -30.50
N GLU A 20 -2.31 25.12 -30.36
CA GLU A 20 -2.87 25.47 -29.03
C GLU A 20 -3.40 24.26 -28.26
N PHE A 21 -3.94 23.26 -28.96
CA PHE A 21 -4.43 22.03 -28.35
C PHE A 21 -3.25 21.14 -27.93
N HIS A 22 -2.18 21.12 -28.73
CA HIS A 22 -0.94 20.41 -28.41
C HIS A 22 -0.34 20.82 -27.07
N ILE A 23 -0.22 22.11 -26.75
CA ILE A 23 0.36 22.56 -25.48
C ILE A 23 -0.50 22.10 -24.31
N LYS A 24 -1.83 22.24 -24.41
CA LYS A 24 -2.77 21.76 -23.37
C LYS A 24 -2.69 20.26 -23.17
N LEU A 25 -2.56 19.49 -24.26
CA LEU A 25 -2.39 18.05 -24.20
C LEU A 25 -1.04 17.65 -23.58
N ILE A 26 0.06 18.32 -23.92
CA ILE A 26 1.38 18.07 -23.32
C ILE A 26 1.35 18.32 -21.81
N VAL A 27 0.75 19.43 -21.37
CA VAL A 27 0.58 19.74 -19.95
C VAL A 27 -0.25 18.66 -19.25
N LEU A 28 -1.35 18.22 -19.86
CA LEU A 28 -2.20 17.17 -19.29
C LEU A 28 -1.45 15.83 -19.18
N ASN A 29 -0.58 15.50 -20.13
CA ASN A 29 0.25 14.30 -20.06
C ASN A 29 1.21 14.34 -18.87
N TYR A 30 1.82 15.49 -18.58
CA TYR A 30 2.65 15.65 -17.38
C TYR A 30 1.86 15.53 -16.08
N VAL A 31 0.61 16.02 -16.06
CA VAL A 31 -0.28 15.81 -14.91
C VAL A 31 -0.57 14.32 -14.72
N PHE A 32 -0.79 13.55 -15.79
CA PHE A 32 -0.97 12.10 -15.68
C PHE A 32 0.29 11.39 -15.16
N PHE A 33 1.48 11.78 -15.62
CA PHE A 33 2.73 11.23 -15.07
C PHE A 33 2.87 11.51 -13.56
N PHE A 34 2.54 12.74 -13.13
CA PHE A 34 2.55 13.09 -11.72
C PHE A 34 1.55 12.25 -10.91
N VAL A 35 0.31 12.12 -11.39
CA VAL A 35 -0.74 11.34 -10.71
C VAL A 35 -0.35 9.86 -10.63
N ASP A 36 0.22 9.29 -11.69
CA ASP A 36 0.71 7.92 -11.71
C ASP A 36 1.84 7.72 -10.69
N HIS A 37 2.79 8.65 -10.63
CA HIS A 37 3.85 8.64 -9.63
C HIS A 37 3.27 8.63 -8.21
N VAL A 38 2.36 9.56 -7.91
CA VAL A 38 1.70 9.62 -6.61
C VAL A 38 1.00 8.31 -6.29
N ALA A 39 0.27 7.72 -7.24
CA ALA A 39 -0.44 6.46 -7.04
C ALA A 39 0.50 5.29 -6.72
N VAL A 40 1.61 5.14 -7.46
CA VAL A 40 2.60 4.08 -7.24
C VAL A 40 3.26 4.22 -5.87
N VAL A 41 3.73 5.42 -5.52
CA VAL A 41 4.35 5.67 -4.22
C VAL A 41 3.35 5.45 -3.09
N PHE A 42 2.12 5.92 -3.24
CA PHE A 42 1.04 5.68 -2.29
C PHE A 42 0.80 4.18 -2.05
N LEU A 43 0.84 3.38 -3.12
CA LEU A 43 0.71 1.92 -3.03
C LEU A 43 1.85 1.28 -2.25
N HIS A 44 3.07 1.80 -2.34
CA HIS A 44 4.20 1.37 -1.54
C HIS A 44 4.07 1.80 -0.08
N PHE A 45 3.49 2.97 0.22
CA PHE A 45 3.32 3.43 1.59
C PHE A 45 2.10 2.84 2.33
N LYS A 46 1.20 2.12 1.65
CA LYS A 46 -0.06 1.61 2.24
C LYS A 46 0.10 0.88 3.58
N PHE A 47 1.14 0.05 3.76
CA PHE A 47 1.31 -0.69 5.01
C PHE A 47 1.83 0.19 6.15
N PHE A 48 2.59 1.24 5.85
CA PHE A 48 2.93 2.28 6.84
C PHE A 48 1.69 3.03 7.29
N ILE A 49 0.83 3.41 6.34
CA ILE A 49 -0.44 4.10 6.64
C ILE A 49 -1.28 3.23 7.56
N PHE A 50 -1.48 1.95 7.23
CA PHE A 50 -2.22 1.02 8.08
C PHE A 50 -1.55 0.82 9.45
N ALA A 51 -0.23 0.69 9.50
CA ALA A 51 0.48 0.50 10.76
C ALA A 51 0.35 1.72 11.68
N PHE A 52 0.49 2.92 11.12
CA PHE A 52 0.35 4.18 11.85
C PHE A 52 -1.08 4.39 12.34
N GLU A 53 -2.08 4.13 11.50
CA GLU A 53 -3.49 4.19 11.87
C GLU A 53 -3.81 3.25 13.04
N ARG A 54 -3.33 2.01 12.98
CA ARG A 54 -3.55 1.02 14.06
C ARG A 54 -2.80 1.38 15.34
N TRP A 55 -1.55 1.84 15.23
CA TRP A 55 -0.78 2.31 16.39
C TRP A 55 -1.47 3.50 17.08
N TYR A 56 -1.95 4.47 16.30
CA TYR A 56 -2.69 5.62 16.81
C TYR A 56 -4.00 5.20 17.48
N ALA A 57 -4.79 4.32 16.85
CA ALA A 57 -6.04 3.81 17.42
C ALA A 57 -5.81 3.09 18.76
N ILE A 58 -4.75 2.28 18.85
CA ILE A 58 -4.39 1.55 20.07
C ILE A 58 -4.00 2.50 21.21
N ASN A 59 -3.29 3.59 20.92
CA ASN A 59 -2.79 4.51 21.95
C ASN A 59 -3.86 5.52 22.42
N LYS A 60 -4.90 5.79 21.63
CA LYS A 60 -5.96 6.76 21.96
C LYS A 60 -7.16 6.17 22.73
N LYS A 61 -7.01 5.00 23.38
CA LYS A 61 -8.08 4.31 24.14
C LYS A 61 -9.02 5.29 24.87
N GLY A 62 -10.29 5.32 24.47
CA GLY A 62 -11.36 6.03 25.19
C GLY A 62 -11.71 7.45 24.71
N LYS A 63 -11.02 8.01 23.71
CA LYS A 63 -11.51 9.22 23.02
C LYS A 63 -12.19 8.79 21.72
N ALA A 64 -13.46 9.16 21.56
CA ALA A 64 -14.18 8.98 20.30
C ALA A 64 -13.27 9.48 19.14
N PRO A 65 -13.10 8.69 18.07
CA PRO A 65 -12.30 9.13 16.94
C PRO A 65 -12.88 10.46 16.46
N GLU A 66 -12.05 11.50 16.35
CA GLU A 66 -12.44 12.72 15.61
C GLU A 66 -12.78 12.26 14.19
N ASP A 67 -14.08 12.29 13.87
CA ASP A 67 -14.71 11.77 12.66
C ASP A 67 -13.89 12.01 11.40
N GLY A 68 -13.31 10.97 10.77
CA GLY A 68 -12.74 10.97 9.41
C GLY A 68 -11.57 11.93 9.10
N VAL A 69 -11.37 12.98 9.89
CA VAL A 69 -10.44 14.09 9.67
C VAL A 69 -9.00 13.61 9.81
N PHE A 70 -8.74 12.63 10.68
CA PHE A 70 -7.40 12.07 10.84
C PHE A 70 -6.93 11.31 9.59
N ALA A 71 -7.80 10.50 8.98
CA ALA A 71 -7.48 9.79 7.75
C ALA A 71 -7.21 10.79 6.61
N ILE A 72 -8.05 11.82 6.46
CA ILE A 72 -7.84 12.88 5.46
C ILE A 72 -6.53 13.63 5.69
N LYS A 73 -6.21 13.98 6.94
CA LYS A 73 -4.94 14.64 7.30
C LYS A 73 -3.73 13.76 6.98
N LEU A 74 -3.81 12.46 7.26
CA LEU A 74 -2.75 11.49 6.97
C LEU A 74 -2.54 11.35 5.46
N LEU A 75 -3.64 11.22 4.69
CA LEU A 75 -3.61 11.16 3.23
C LEU A 75 -3.05 12.45 2.62
N GLY A 76 -3.51 13.61 3.08
CA GLY A 76 -3.04 14.92 2.62
C GLY A 76 -1.57 15.16 2.96
N GLY A 77 -1.14 14.79 4.15
CA GLY A 77 0.27 14.86 4.56
C GLY A 77 1.17 13.96 3.70
N LEU A 78 0.72 12.75 3.39
CA LEU A 78 1.47 11.86 2.51
C LEU A 78 1.51 12.38 1.06
N ALA A 79 0.39 12.90 0.55
CA ALA A 79 0.36 13.51 -0.77
C ALA A 79 1.32 14.70 -0.87
N MET A 80 1.39 15.54 0.17
CA MET A 80 2.35 16.64 0.26
C MET A 80 3.80 16.14 0.28
N PHE A 81 4.08 15.10 1.08
CA PHE A 81 5.40 14.47 1.13
C PHE A 81 5.84 13.92 -0.24
N ILE A 82 4.94 13.22 -0.95
CA ILE A 82 5.24 12.71 -2.30
C ILE A 82 5.44 13.87 -3.29
N SER A 83 4.64 14.93 -3.18
CA SER A 83 4.79 16.11 -4.05
C SER A 83 6.16 16.78 -3.87
N LEU A 84 6.65 16.85 -2.62
CA LEU A 84 7.98 17.35 -2.31
C LEU A 84 9.09 16.43 -2.82
N GLU A 85 8.89 15.11 -2.75
CA GLU A 85 9.82 14.12 -3.30
C GLU A 85 9.93 14.26 -4.83
N VAL A 86 8.82 14.34 -5.55
CA VAL A 86 8.81 14.56 -7.01
C VAL A 86 9.48 15.88 -7.37
N LEU A 87 9.22 16.94 -6.61
CA LEU A 87 9.86 18.25 -6.81
C LEU A 87 11.37 18.16 -6.60
N PHE A 88 11.82 17.53 -5.51
CA PHE A 88 13.23 17.32 -5.21
C PHE A 88 13.92 16.48 -6.30
N LYS A 89 13.30 15.36 -6.70
CA LYS A 89 13.77 14.50 -7.80
C LYS A 89 13.91 15.29 -9.10
N THR A 90 12.91 16.10 -9.45
CA THR A 90 12.93 16.93 -10.66
C THR A 90 14.04 17.97 -10.63
N ILE A 91 14.27 18.61 -9.47
CA ILE A 91 15.40 19.54 -9.27
C ILE A 91 16.75 18.83 -9.48
N LEU A 92 16.92 17.63 -8.93
CA LEU A 92 18.15 16.86 -9.12
C LEU A 92 18.42 16.56 -10.60
N PHE A 93 17.43 16.10 -11.36
CA PHE A 93 17.60 15.90 -12.81
C PHE A 93 17.86 17.21 -13.56
N TRP A 94 17.27 18.32 -13.12
CA TRP A 94 17.53 19.61 -13.73
C TRP A 94 18.97 20.07 -13.53
N MET A 95 19.54 19.87 -12.34
CA MET A 95 20.88 20.32 -11.98
C MET A 95 22.00 19.40 -12.50
N PHE A 96 21.79 18.08 -12.47
CA PHE A 96 22.86 17.10 -12.71
C PHE A 96 22.82 16.42 -14.07
N ASP A 97 21.64 16.33 -14.72
CA ASP A 97 21.50 15.64 -16.01
C ASP A 97 21.47 16.66 -17.17
N THR A 98 22.63 17.26 -17.47
CA THR A 98 22.73 18.36 -18.45
C THR A 98 22.82 17.91 -19.91
N ALA A 99 23.00 16.61 -20.16
CA ALA A 99 23.16 16.06 -21.51
C ALA A 99 21.81 15.87 -22.24
N ASP A 100 20.75 15.57 -21.51
CA ASP A 100 19.44 15.26 -22.08
C ASP A 100 18.62 16.52 -22.40
N SER A 101 17.61 16.43 -23.28
CA SER A 101 16.70 17.55 -23.54
C SER A 101 15.80 17.85 -22.34
N VAL A 102 15.31 19.09 -22.23
CA VAL A 102 14.44 19.53 -21.11
C VAL A 102 13.22 18.62 -20.95
N HIS A 103 12.60 18.19 -22.05
CA HIS A 103 11.46 17.27 -22.04
C HIS A 103 11.81 15.91 -21.43
N VAL A 104 12.99 15.36 -21.76
CA VAL A 104 13.44 14.06 -21.23
C VAL A 104 13.71 14.17 -19.73
N ARG A 105 14.36 15.25 -19.27
CA ARG A 105 14.61 15.49 -17.84
C ARG A 105 13.32 15.63 -17.05
N LEU A 106 12.35 16.38 -17.56
CA LEU A 106 11.05 16.57 -16.91
C LEU A 106 10.31 15.23 -16.81
N LYS A 107 10.32 14.42 -17.87
CA LYS A 107 9.72 13.08 -17.88
C LYS A 107 10.40 12.16 -16.86
N LYS A 108 11.73 12.18 -16.73
CA LYS A 108 12.48 11.42 -15.71
C LYS A 108 12.14 11.85 -14.28
N GLY A 109 12.00 13.15 -14.04
CA GLY A 109 11.61 13.69 -12.74
C GLY A 109 10.20 13.31 -12.34
N LEU A 110 9.25 13.41 -13.27
CA LEU A 110 7.83 13.21 -13.00
C LEU A 110 7.42 11.73 -12.98
N THR A 111 8.11 10.84 -13.69
CA THR A 111 7.76 9.42 -13.73
C THR A 111 8.61 8.60 -12.76
N VAL A 112 8.06 7.49 -12.25
CA VAL A 112 8.82 6.53 -11.43
C VAL A 112 9.86 5.81 -12.30
N THR A 113 9.46 5.40 -13.50
CA THR A 113 10.23 4.45 -14.33
C THR A 113 11.15 5.11 -15.35
N GLY A 114 11.14 6.44 -15.42
CA GLY A 114 12.07 7.22 -16.24
C GLY A 114 13.53 7.07 -15.84
N SER A 115 13.82 6.62 -14.61
CA SER A 115 15.17 6.35 -14.12
C SER A 115 15.27 5.01 -13.40
N ALA A 116 16.26 4.20 -13.77
CA ALA A 116 16.46 2.85 -13.22
C ALA A 116 16.88 2.91 -11.74
N GLU A 117 17.59 3.96 -11.35
CA GLU A 117 18.02 4.23 -9.99
C GLU A 117 16.81 4.43 -9.08
N PHE A 118 15.82 5.19 -9.55
CA PHE A 118 14.63 5.49 -8.77
C PHE A 118 13.70 4.27 -8.69
N GLU A 119 13.54 3.52 -9.79
CA GLU A 119 12.84 2.23 -9.76
C GLU A 119 13.48 1.29 -8.71
N GLY A 120 14.82 1.25 -8.63
CA GLY A 120 15.55 0.52 -7.59
C GLY A 120 15.20 0.97 -6.16
N VAL A 121 15.10 2.28 -5.93
CA VAL A 121 14.63 2.85 -4.65
C VAL A 121 13.19 2.42 -4.36
N CYS A 122 12.30 2.42 -5.36
CA CYS A 122 10.93 1.93 -5.19
C CYS A 122 10.88 0.45 -4.79
N TYR A 123 11.76 -0.40 -5.32
CA TYR A 123 11.90 -1.79 -4.85
C TYR A 123 12.35 -1.90 -3.40
N PHE A 124 13.26 -1.03 -2.95
CA PHE A 124 13.67 -0.98 -1.56
C PHE A 124 12.52 -0.57 -0.65
N ILE A 125 11.76 0.47 -1.02
CA ILE A 125 10.57 0.92 -0.29
C ILE A 125 9.50 -0.18 -0.29
N PHE A 126 9.29 -0.89 -1.41
CA PHE A 126 8.44 -2.06 -1.49
C PHE A 126 8.81 -3.12 -0.45
N GLY A 127 10.09 -3.50 -0.39
CA GLY A 127 10.58 -4.51 0.55
C GLY A 127 10.39 -4.07 2.00
N PHE A 128 10.73 -2.82 2.31
CA PHE A 128 10.55 -2.25 3.65
C PHE A 128 9.07 -2.18 4.04
N SER A 129 8.19 -1.78 3.11
CA SER A 129 6.74 -1.78 3.30
C SER A 129 6.18 -3.17 3.58
N LEU A 130 6.67 -4.18 2.87
CA LEU A 130 6.28 -5.57 3.08
C LEU A 130 6.66 -6.04 4.49
N VAL A 131 7.87 -5.73 4.96
CA VAL A 131 8.33 -6.03 6.32
C VAL A 131 7.39 -5.38 7.35
N VAL A 132 7.05 -4.10 7.17
CA VAL A 132 6.11 -3.40 8.05
C VAL A 132 4.72 -4.04 8.03
N GLY A 133 4.22 -4.44 6.86
CA GLY A 133 2.95 -5.17 6.74
C GLY A 133 2.95 -6.49 7.51
N VAL A 134 4.03 -7.29 7.39
CA VAL A 134 4.18 -8.55 8.13
C VAL A 134 4.25 -8.32 9.64
N LEU A 135 5.01 -7.32 10.08
CA LEU A 135 5.10 -6.95 11.50
C LEU A 135 3.75 -6.49 12.04
N LEU A 136 3.03 -5.66 11.29
CA LEU A 136 1.68 -5.22 11.62
C LEU A 136 0.75 -6.42 11.79
N TYR A 137 0.72 -7.34 10.82
CA TYR A 137 -0.12 -8.54 10.90
C TYR A 137 0.19 -9.38 12.15
N LYS A 138 1.47 -9.61 12.45
CA LYS A 138 1.89 -10.35 13.66
C LYS A 138 1.47 -9.63 14.94
N TYR A 139 1.70 -8.31 15.01
CA TYR A 139 1.39 -7.51 16.18
C TYR A 139 -0.13 -7.44 16.42
N THR A 140 -0.92 -7.16 15.37
CA THR A 140 -2.39 -7.10 15.46
C THR A 140 -2.97 -8.44 15.92
N ASN A 141 -2.52 -9.57 15.37
CA ASN A 141 -2.98 -10.90 15.82
C ASN A 141 -2.61 -11.19 17.28
N GLY A 142 -1.38 -10.86 17.68
CA GLY A 142 -0.94 -11.02 19.06
C GLY A 142 -1.72 -10.13 20.04
N TYR A 143 -1.96 -8.88 19.65
CA TYR A 143 -2.70 -7.89 20.41
C TYR A 143 -4.17 -8.31 20.59
N ILE A 144 -4.85 -8.73 19.51
CA ILE A 144 -6.23 -9.25 19.55
C ILE A 144 -6.32 -10.43 20.51
N ARG A 145 -5.40 -11.39 20.44
CA ARG A 145 -5.42 -12.58 21.32
C ARG A 145 -5.26 -12.20 22.79
N LYS A 146 -4.40 -11.23 23.11
CA LYS A 146 -4.16 -10.79 24.50
C LYS A 146 -5.33 -9.99 25.08
N LEU A 147 -5.99 -9.16 24.28
CA LEU A 147 -7.06 -8.28 24.75
C LEU A 147 -8.45 -8.89 24.71
N ARG A 148 -8.69 -9.88 23.84
CA ARG A 148 -9.94 -10.64 23.88
C ARG A 148 -10.16 -11.34 25.22
N LEU A 149 -9.09 -11.65 25.94
CA LEU A 149 -9.11 -12.24 27.29
C LEU A 149 -9.29 -11.20 28.41
N LYS A 150 -9.25 -9.90 28.10
CA LYS A 150 -9.26 -8.79 29.07
C LYS A 150 -10.23 -7.67 28.72
N SER A 151 -11.04 -7.80 27.67
CA SER A 151 -11.89 -6.70 27.21
C SER A 151 -13.06 -6.51 28.16
N GLU A 152 -13.11 -5.36 28.83
CA GLU A 152 -14.14 -5.04 29.84
C GLU A 152 -15.20 -4.07 29.29
N SER A 153 -14.96 -3.40 28.16
CA SER A 153 -15.86 -2.36 27.61
C SER A 153 -16.35 -2.65 26.18
N LEU A 154 -17.55 -2.12 25.87
CA LEU A 154 -18.20 -2.28 24.56
C LEU A 154 -17.41 -1.59 23.42
N ALA A 155 -16.76 -0.46 23.72
CA ALA A 155 -15.87 0.24 22.79
C ALA A 155 -14.62 -0.58 22.47
N GLU A 156 -14.03 -1.25 23.45
CA GLU A 156 -12.86 -2.12 23.25
C GLU A 156 -13.22 -3.37 22.44
N SER A 157 -14.40 -3.95 22.67
CA SER A 157 -14.94 -5.06 21.85
C SER A 157 -15.15 -4.65 20.39
N PHE A 158 -15.64 -3.43 20.14
CA PHE A 158 -15.79 -2.90 18.79
C PHE A 158 -14.44 -2.71 18.07
N GLU A 159 -13.46 -2.09 18.73
CA GLU A 159 -12.09 -1.93 18.21
C GLU A 159 -11.40 -3.26 17.92
N LEU A 160 -11.60 -4.27 18.78
CA LEU A 160 -11.10 -5.62 18.57
C LEU A 160 -11.76 -6.30 17.37
N SER A 161 -13.07 -6.13 17.19
CA SER A 161 -13.82 -6.65 16.04
C SER A 161 -13.34 -6.02 14.73
N GLN A 162 -13.15 -4.69 14.70
CA GLN A 162 -12.60 -3.98 13.55
C GLN A 162 -11.17 -4.43 13.22
N SER A 163 -10.31 -4.50 14.24
CA SER A 163 -8.92 -4.95 14.08
C SER A 163 -8.84 -6.39 13.56
N ASN A 164 -9.74 -7.28 14.00
CA ASN A 164 -9.82 -8.65 13.51
C ASN A 164 -10.29 -8.72 12.04
N ARG A 165 -11.26 -7.89 11.64
CA ARG A 165 -11.67 -7.77 10.23
C ARG A 165 -10.51 -7.28 9.36
N ILE A 166 -9.78 -6.26 9.82
CA ILE A 166 -8.62 -5.73 9.12
C ILE A 166 -7.52 -6.80 9.00
N ALA A 167 -7.21 -7.54 10.05
CA ALA A 167 -6.22 -8.62 10.00
C ALA A 167 -6.57 -9.71 8.96
N ASN A 168 -7.86 -10.03 8.82
CA ASN A 168 -8.37 -10.98 7.82
C ASN A 168 -8.25 -10.49 6.38
N VAL A 169 -8.27 -9.17 6.16
CA VAL A 169 -8.01 -8.53 4.86
C VAL A 169 -6.52 -8.38 4.61
N LEU A 170 -5.74 -8.07 5.65
CA LEU A 170 -4.32 -7.76 5.56
C LEU A 170 -3.50 -8.98 5.12
N LYS A 171 -3.81 -10.18 5.63
CA LYS A 171 -3.09 -11.42 5.26
C LYS A 171 -3.09 -11.69 3.74
N PRO A 172 -4.23 -11.79 3.05
CA PRO A 172 -4.23 -12.03 1.60
C PRO A 172 -3.60 -10.86 0.84
N MET A 173 -3.75 -9.62 1.29
CA MET A 173 -3.07 -8.47 0.67
C MET A 173 -1.54 -8.58 0.74
N ILE A 174 -0.97 -9.02 1.88
CA ILE A 174 0.47 -9.25 2.03
C ILE A 174 0.94 -10.38 1.12
N ILE A 175 0.21 -11.50 1.07
CA ILE A 175 0.57 -12.65 0.22
C ILE A 175 0.57 -12.24 -1.26
N LEU A 176 -0.47 -11.55 -1.72
CA LEU A 176 -0.52 -11.03 -3.09
C LEU A 176 0.63 -10.05 -3.34
N TYR A 177 0.89 -9.12 -2.42
CA TYR A 177 1.96 -8.14 -2.58
C TYR A 177 3.35 -8.79 -2.68
N LEU A 178 3.61 -9.83 -1.87
CA LEU A 178 4.83 -10.63 -1.98
C LEU A 178 4.91 -11.37 -3.32
N ALA A 179 3.83 -12.04 -3.76
CA ALA A 179 3.80 -12.78 -5.00
C ALA A 179 4.09 -11.89 -6.22
N PHE A 180 3.42 -10.74 -6.30
CA PHE A 180 3.67 -9.77 -7.37
C PHE A 180 5.07 -9.13 -7.25
N GLY A 181 5.56 -8.88 -6.04
CA GLY A 181 6.94 -8.40 -5.85
C GLY A 181 8.00 -9.37 -6.38
N ILE A 182 7.83 -10.67 -6.14
CA ILE A 182 8.70 -11.72 -6.68
C ILE A 182 8.60 -11.74 -8.21
N ALA A 183 7.38 -11.65 -8.77
CA ALA A 183 7.17 -11.63 -10.21
C ALA A 183 7.82 -10.42 -10.90
N CYS A 184 7.90 -9.28 -10.21
CA CYS A 184 8.57 -8.08 -10.72
C CYS A 184 10.11 -8.10 -10.49
N GLY A 185 10.63 -9.01 -9.65
CA GLY A 185 12.05 -9.14 -9.30
C GLY A 185 13.05 -9.19 -10.46
N PRO A 186 12.76 -9.79 -11.63
CA PRO A 186 13.66 -9.72 -12.78
C PRO A 186 13.97 -8.29 -13.24
N THR A 187 13.02 -7.36 -13.10
CA THR A 187 13.24 -5.94 -13.45
C THR A 187 14.22 -5.26 -12.48
N LEU A 188 14.24 -5.64 -11.20
CA LEU A 188 15.22 -5.14 -10.24
C LEU A 188 16.66 -5.52 -10.64
N VAL A 189 16.85 -6.74 -11.14
CA VAL A 189 18.14 -7.18 -11.67
C VAL A 189 18.56 -6.31 -12.85
N LEU A 190 17.63 -5.99 -13.76
CA LEU A 190 17.89 -5.06 -14.86
C LEU A 190 18.21 -3.64 -14.37
N CYS A 191 17.55 -3.15 -13.32
CA CYS A 191 17.90 -1.86 -12.71
C CYS A 191 19.34 -1.86 -12.22
N PHE A 192 19.77 -2.91 -11.51
CA PHE A 192 21.14 -3.03 -11.02
C PHE A 192 22.16 -3.00 -12.18
N PHE A 193 21.91 -3.78 -13.25
CA PHE A 193 22.79 -3.76 -14.43
C PHE A 193 22.79 -2.40 -15.15
N MET A 194 21.65 -1.72 -15.27
CA MET A 194 21.58 -0.38 -15.88
C MET A 194 22.34 0.68 -15.08
N THR A 195 22.35 0.57 -13.75
CA THR A 195 22.99 1.55 -12.86
C THR A 195 24.51 1.36 -12.78
N PHE A 196 25.00 0.11 -12.81
CA PHE A 196 26.41 -0.21 -12.54
C PHE A 196 27.19 -0.72 -13.76
N CYS A 197 26.55 -1.07 -14.87
CA CYS A 197 27.21 -1.53 -16.10
C CYS A 197 26.94 -0.59 -17.28
N GLU A 198 27.66 -0.78 -18.39
CA GLU A 198 27.48 0.05 -19.58
C GLU A 198 26.05 -0.04 -20.13
N ASN A 199 25.48 1.14 -20.36
CA ASN A 199 24.10 1.32 -20.78
C ASN A 199 23.98 1.06 -22.29
N THR A 200 23.89 -0.22 -22.67
CA THR A 200 23.68 -0.61 -24.07
C THR A 200 22.21 -0.43 -24.47
N SER A 201 21.96 -0.10 -25.75
CA SER A 201 20.59 0.05 -26.29
C SER A 201 19.71 -1.18 -26.08
N TYR A 202 20.31 -2.38 -26.09
CA TYR A 202 19.62 -3.64 -25.82
C TYR A 202 19.13 -3.72 -24.37
N LEU A 203 19.98 -3.39 -23.40
CA LEU A 203 19.66 -3.46 -21.97
C LEU A 203 18.60 -2.42 -21.59
N LYS A 204 18.65 -1.23 -22.20
CA LYS A 204 17.59 -0.21 -22.10
C LYS A 204 16.24 -0.72 -22.61
N ASN A 205 16.20 -1.42 -23.75
CA ASN A 205 14.96 -1.99 -24.28
C ASN A 205 14.40 -3.10 -23.40
N LEU A 206 15.25 -3.97 -22.85
CA LEU A 206 14.85 -5.00 -21.89
C LEU A 206 14.30 -4.38 -20.59
N TYR A 207 14.99 -3.38 -20.04
CA TYR A 207 14.50 -2.64 -18.87
C TYR A 207 13.12 -2.03 -19.15
N LEU A 208 12.97 -1.36 -20.30
CA LEU A 208 11.70 -0.78 -20.71
C LEU A 208 10.60 -1.81 -20.93
N ALA A 209 10.91 -3.09 -21.20
CA ALA A 209 9.96 -4.18 -21.28
C ALA A 209 9.59 -4.72 -19.88
N GLY A 210 10.58 -4.90 -19.01
CA GLY A 210 10.38 -5.31 -17.61
C GLY A 210 9.51 -4.32 -16.83
N VAL A 211 9.76 -3.02 -16.99
CA VAL A 211 8.92 -1.95 -16.43
C VAL A 211 7.44 -2.12 -16.81
N ARG A 212 7.12 -2.49 -18.06
CA ARG A 212 5.74 -2.67 -18.53
C ARG A 212 5.07 -3.83 -17.80
N VAL A 213 5.81 -4.92 -17.64
CA VAL A 213 5.36 -6.09 -16.89
C VAL A 213 5.13 -5.72 -15.43
N ASN A 214 5.99 -4.90 -14.82
CA ASN A 214 5.79 -4.40 -13.47
C ASN A 214 4.48 -3.62 -13.35
N TYR A 215 4.20 -2.69 -14.27
CA TYR A 215 2.94 -1.94 -14.27
C TYR A 215 1.71 -2.83 -14.43
N PHE A 216 1.76 -3.79 -15.36
CA PHE A 216 0.67 -4.74 -15.55
C PHE A 216 0.40 -5.55 -14.27
N ASN A 217 1.47 -6.05 -13.64
CA ASN A 217 1.41 -6.73 -12.35
C ASN A 217 0.84 -5.84 -11.25
N LEU A 218 1.22 -4.57 -11.22
CA LEU A 218 0.72 -3.58 -10.27
C LEU A 218 -0.79 -3.33 -10.44
N SER A 219 -1.26 -3.22 -11.68
CA SER A 219 -2.68 -3.04 -12.00
C SER A 219 -3.50 -4.26 -11.59
N ILE A 220 -3.02 -5.48 -11.89
CA ILE A 220 -3.68 -6.71 -11.45
C ILE A 220 -3.69 -6.80 -9.93
N TYR A 221 -2.56 -6.52 -9.26
CA TYR A 221 -2.48 -6.50 -7.81
C TYR A 221 -3.53 -5.55 -7.22
N THR A 222 -3.63 -4.33 -7.75
CA THR A 222 -4.54 -3.30 -7.25
C THR A 222 -5.98 -3.74 -7.41
N LEU A 223 -6.35 -4.27 -8.59
CA LEU A 223 -7.67 -4.82 -8.86
C LEU A 223 -8.03 -5.98 -7.91
N LEU A 224 -7.14 -6.97 -7.78
CA LEU A 224 -7.35 -8.12 -6.90
C LEU A 224 -7.46 -7.69 -5.43
N SER A 225 -6.61 -6.76 -5.00
CA SER A 225 -6.64 -6.24 -3.62
C SER A 225 -7.95 -5.50 -3.32
N LEU A 226 -8.48 -4.74 -4.28
CA LEU A 226 -9.77 -4.07 -4.17
C LEU A 226 -10.91 -5.07 -4.09
N VAL A 227 -10.94 -6.07 -4.97
CA VAL A 227 -11.96 -7.14 -4.96
C VAL A 227 -11.94 -7.89 -3.63
N VAL A 228 -10.76 -8.26 -3.13
CA VAL A 228 -10.59 -8.93 -1.84
C VAL A 228 -11.09 -8.05 -0.69
N ALA A 229 -10.75 -6.76 -0.69
CA ALA A 229 -11.22 -5.82 0.32
C ALA A 229 -12.75 -5.71 0.29
N LEU A 230 -13.35 -5.43 -0.86
CA LEU A 230 -14.81 -5.30 -1.02
C LEU A 230 -15.57 -6.57 -0.62
N TYR A 231 -15.03 -7.74 -0.98
CA TYR A 231 -15.60 -9.04 -0.59
C TYR A 231 -15.56 -9.23 0.93
N LYS A 232 -14.40 -8.99 1.56
CA LYS A 232 -14.19 -9.19 3.01
C LYS A 232 -14.90 -8.14 3.87
N PHE A 233 -15.09 -6.92 3.37
CA PHE A 233 -15.91 -5.90 4.03
C PHE A 233 -17.42 -6.10 3.81
N GLY A 234 -17.83 -7.08 3.00
CA GLY A 234 -19.24 -7.42 2.83
C GLY A 234 -20.02 -6.44 1.94
N LEU A 235 -19.34 -5.65 1.10
CA LEU A 235 -19.99 -4.70 0.20
C LEU A 235 -20.54 -5.37 -1.07
N ILE A 236 -19.90 -6.45 -1.54
CA ILE A 236 -20.31 -7.20 -2.75
C ILE A 236 -21.37 -8.26 -2.44
N THR A 237 -21.42 -8.73 -1.21
CA THR A 237 -22.45 -9.68 -0.76
C THR A 237 -23.37 -8.94 0.20
N LYS A 238 -24.65 -8.74 -0.16
CA LYS A 238 -25.76 -8.50 0.79
C LYS A 238 -25.93 -9.72 1.72
N ARG A 239 -24.87 -10.17 2.37
CA ARG A 239 -24.96 -11.11 3.46
C ARG A 239 -25.43 -10.28 4.63
N VAL A 240 -26.70 -10.48 4.99
CA VAL A 240 -27.20 -10.48 6.37
C VAL A 240 -25.99 -10.71 7.25
N ILE A 241 -25.58 -9.69 8.00
CA ILE A 241 -24.51 -9.81 8.99
C ILE A 241 -24.83 -11.12 9.71
N PRO A 242 -24.05 -12.21 9.50
CA PRO A 242 -24.18 -13.31 10.42
C PRO A 242 -23.80 -12.64 11.72
N SER A 243 -24.72 -12.62 12.69
CA SER A 243 -24.36 -12.47 14.09
C SER A 243 -23.05 -13.22 14.24
N MET A 244 -22.00 -12.52 14.73
CA MET A 244 -20.64 -13.06 14.82
C MET A 244 -20.76 -14.55 15.02
N PRO A 245 -20.16 -15.42 14.19
CA PRO A 245 -20.22 -16.84 14.49
C PRO A 245 -19.77 -16.92 15.93
N MET A 246 -20.69 -17.31 16.81
CA MET A 246 -20.30 -17.84 18.10
C MET A 246 -19.50 -19.08 17.72
N MET A 247 -18.22 -18.89 17.36
CA MET A 247 -17.18 -19.89 17.47
C MET A 247 -17.41 -20.42 18.86
N LYS A 248 -17.96 -21.64 18.95
CA LYS A 248 -18.50 -22.29 20.16
C LYS A 248 -17.95 -21.62 21.41
N MET A 249 -18.60 -20.53 21.81
CA MET A 249 -18.11 -19.70 22.90
C MET A 249 -18.16 -20.52 24.18
N ARG A 250 -19.07 -21.49 24.18
CA ARG A 250 -19.24 -22.58 25.12
C ARG A 250 -17.93 -23.31 25.43
N ASP A 251 -17.15 -23.82 24.47
CA ASP A 251 -16.01 -24.67 24.84
C ASP A 251 -14.85 -23.86 25.47
N GLU A 252 -14.60 -22.61 25.03
CA GLU A 252 -13.56 -21.76 25.64
C GLU A 252 -14.06 -20.99 26.89
N GLN A 253 -15.35 -20.62 26.95
CA GLN A 253 -15.95 -20.04 28.17
C GLN A 253 -16.12 -21.09 29.25
N ASP A 254 -16.61 -22.29 28.92
CA ASP A 254 -16.76 -23.39 29.89
C ASP A 254 -15.38 -23.73 30.46
N ASN A 255 -14.34 -23.84 29.63
CA ASN A 255 -12.96 -24.00 30.12
C ASN A 255 -12.47 -22.83 31.00
N HIS A 256 -12.87 -21.58 30.69
CA HIS A 256 -12.51 -20.43 31.52
C HIS A 256 -13.28 -20.39 32.84
N PHE A 257 -14.57 -20.72 32.84
CA PHE A 257 -15.41 -20.81 34.04
C PHE A 257 -15.04 -22.01 34.90
N ASP A 258 -14.67 -23.15 34.32
CA ASP A 258 -14.16 -24.32 35.02
C ASP A 258 -12.81 -24.01 35.69
N TYR A 259 -11.94 -23.28 35.00
CA TYR A 259 -10.69 -22.79 35.59
C TYR A 259 -10.94 -21.79 36.74
N LEU A 260 -11.89 -20.85 36.58
CA LEU A 260 -12.23 -19.91 37.65
C LEU A 260 -12.84 -20.63 38.86
N THR A 261 -13.75 -21.58 38.62
CA THR A 261 -14.43 -22.37 39.67
C THR A 261 -13.43 -23.22 40.44
N SER A 262 -12.58 -23.98 39.76
CA SER A 262 -11.50 -24.74 40.40
C SER A 262 -10.52 -23.83 41.17
N SER A 263 -10.20 -22.64 40.65
CA SER A 263 -9.33 -21.68 41.36
C SER A 263 -9.98 -21.04 42.59
N TRP A 264 -11.31 -20.99 42.65
CA TRP A 264 -12.08 -20.46 43.77
C TRP A 264 -12.28 -21.53 44.85
N GLU A 265 -12.53 -22.78 44.46
CA GLU A 265 -12.61 -23.92 45.37
C GLU A 265 -11.26 -24.19 46.05
N ALA A 266 -10.16 -24.17 45.29
CA ALA A 266 -8.82 -24.31 45.84
C ALA A 266 -8.44 -23.18 46.81
N ARG A 267 -9.02 -21.98 46.64
CA ARG A 267 -8.88 -20.87 47.59
C ARG A 267 -9.75 -21.04 48.82
N ARG A 268 -10.99 -21.52 48.67
CA ARG A 268 -11.89 -21.82 49.80
C ARG A 268 -11.39 -22.96 50.67
N ALA A 269 -10.67 -23.94 50.11
CA ALA A 269 -10.07 -25.03 50.89
C ALA A 269 -8.83 -24.63 51.70
N LYS A 270 -8.31 -23.41 51.51
CA LYS A 270 -7.15 -22.86 52.24
C LYS A 270 -7.54 -21.94 53.40
N PHE A 271 -8.83 -21.68 53.59
CA PHE A 271 -9.40 -20.90 54.69
C PHE A 271 -10.47 -21.75 55.40
#